data_AF-A0A2G2DSQ2-F1
#
_entry.id   AF-A0A2G2DSQ2-F1
#
_cell.length_a   1.000
_cell.length_b   1.000
_cell.length_c   1.000
_cell.angle_alpha   90.00
_cell.angle_beta   90.00
_cell.angle_gamma   90.00
#
_symmetry.space_group_name_H-M   'P 1'
#
loop_
_entity.id
_entity.type
_entity.pdbx_description
1 polymer ?
#
loop_
_entity_poly.entity_id
_entity_poly.type
_entity_poly.pdbx_seq_one_letter_code
_entity_poly.pdbx_strand_id
1 'polypeptide(L)'
;MHYDIFNGDADGIFALHQYRLAHPNPTTQKITGVKRDIALLTQVEDVKNCVLTVFDISFDSNRISLGKILDANNSVLYFDHHFAGTIQQSRSLKTHIDTSAETCTSIIVNQYLDNAFPLWAVCGAYGDNLHTIAAILQNKLGINETQGKALLELGELFNYNGYGTNVSDLHFQPTDLYHAIQPFSNPFDFIATAPQLVQLREGYASDMARALDQKPIAAPGINRVYIFPNTPWANRISGVFSNMKAREQTQAAHAIITENTKTTLRISVRAPLADRRDADTLCKSFPTGGGRSAAAGINALPTAMLDTFLKTFHALYS
;
A
#
# COMPACT_ATOMS: atom_id res chain seq x y z
N MET A 1 9.03 -26.95 -3.19
CA MET A 1 7.74 -26.29 -2.85
C MET A 1 7.81 -24.85 -3.34
N HIS A 2 6.66 -24.21 -3.60
CA HIS A 2 6.60 -22.83 -4.09
C HIS A 2 5.91 -21.94 -3.07
N TYR A 3 6.42 -20.72 -2.92
CA TYR A 3 5.81 -19.68 -2.08
C TYR A 3 5.64 -18.38 -2.88
N ASP A 4 4.46 -17.79 -2.79
CA ASP A 4 4.16 -16.44 -3.22
C ASP A 4 4.08 -15.55 -1.99
N ILE A 5 4.99 -14.60 -1.89
CA ILE A 5 5.06 -13.63 -0.80
C ILE A 5 4.68 -12.27 -1.37
N PHE A 6 3.61 -11.66 -0.89
CA PHE A 6 3.09 -10.43 -1.49
C PHE A 6 2.43 -9.52 -0.47
N ASN A 7 2.57 -8.21 -0.68
CA ASN A 7 1.81 -7.22 0.08
C ASN A 7 0.31 -7.42 -0.13
N GLY A 8 -0.48 -7.31 0.94
CA GLY A 8 -1.92 -7.53 0.90
C GLY A 8 -2.76 -6.33 0.47
N ASP A 9 -2.14 -5.35 -0.17
CA ASP A 9 -2.82 -4.24 -0.83
C ASP A 9 -3.09 -4.54 -2.31
N ALA A 10 -3.58 -3.53 -3.04
CA ALA A 10 -3.86 -3.66 -4.46
C ALA A 10 -2.61 -4.00 -5.29
N ASP A 11 -1.45 -3.39 -5.00
CA ASP A 11 -0.29 -3.51 -5.87
C ASP A 11 0.35 -4.90 -5.75
N GLY A 12 0.54 -5.39 -4.52
CA GLY A 12 1.03 -6.74 -4.29
C GLY A 12 0.09 -7.82 -4.83
N ILE A 13 -1.22 -7.69 -4.61
CA ILE A 13 -2.22 -8.65 -5.09
C ILE A 13 -2.26 -8.69 -6.62
N PHE A 14 -2.34 -7.53 -7.29
CA PHE A 14 -2.45 -7.50 -8.75
C PHE A 14 -1.14 -7.82 -9.46
N ALA A 15 0.02 -7.52 -8.86
CA ALA A 15 1.31 -7.99 -9.35
C ALA A 15 1.40 -9.52 -9.34
N LEU A 16 1.03 -10.16 -8.22
CA LEU A 16 1.00 -11.62 -8.13
C LEU A 16 0.02 -12.22 -9.15
N HIS A 17 -1.18 -11.65 -9.27
CA HIS A 17 -2.21 -12.16 -10.16
C HIS A 17 -1.75 -12.15 -11.62
N GLN A 18 -1.18 -11.04 -12.09
CA GLN A 18 -0.58 -10.96 -13.42
C GLN A 18 0.47 -12.06 -13.64
N TYR A 19 1.37 -12.23 -12.67
CA TYR A 19 2.41 -13.25 -12.76
C TYR A 19 1.85 -14.67 -12.83
N ARG A 20 0.80 -14.97 -12.05
CA ARG A 20 0.18 -16.30 -11.99
C ARG A 20 -0.76 -16.61 -13.15
N LEU A 21 -1.32 -15.58 -13.82
CA LEU A 21 -1.98 -15.76 -15.12
C LEU A 21 -0.98 -16.22 -16.19
N ALA A 22 0.23 -15.67 -16.22
CA ALA A 22 1.29 -16.09 -17.14
C ALA A 22 1.98 -17.41 -16.73
N HIS A 23 2.12 -17.65 -15.42
CA HIS A 23 2.83 -18.79 -14.85
C HIS A 23 1.96 -19.54 -13.83
N PRO A 24 0.92 -20.27 -14.28
CA PRO A 24 -0.02 -20.94 -13.39
C PRO A 24 0.68 -21.93 -12.47
N ASN A 25 0.44 -21.80 -11.17
CA ASN A 25 0.92 -22.75 -10.16
C ASN A 25 -0.06 -22.81 -8.97
N PRO A 26 -1.12 -23.64 -9.05
CA PRO A 26 -2.19 -23.65 -8.06
C PRO A 26 -1.74 -24.15 -6.68
N THR A 27 -0.66 -24.93 -6.60
CA THR A 27 -0.14 -25.52 -5.35
C THR A 27 0.80 -24.59 -4.57
N THR A 28 1.08 -23.39 -5.10
CA THR A 28 1.92 -22.38 -4.44
C THR A 28 1.28 -21.93 -3.12
N GLN A 29 2.07 -21.86 -2.04
CA GLN A 29 1.62 -21.32 -0.75
C GLN A 29 1.64 -19.79 -0.76
N LYS A 30 0.65 -19.14 -0.18
CA LYS A 30 0.49 -17.68 -0.19
C LYS A 30 0.85 -17.13 1.18
N ILE A 31 1.78 -16.19 1.23
CA ILE A 31 2.21 -15.49 2.44
C ILE A 31 1.95 -14.00 2.23
N THR A 32 1.08 -13.44 3.05
CA THR A 32 0.64 -12.05 2.93
C THR A 32 0.14 -11.54 4.27
N GLY A 33 -0.07 -10.23 4.35
CA GLY A 33 -0.54 -9.54 5.55
C GLY A 33 -1.20 -8.22 5.18
N VAL A 34 -1.50 -7.39 6.18
CA VAL A 34 -1.99 -6.02 5.93
C VAL A 34 -0.95 -5.20 5.16
N LYS A 35 -1.34 -4.05 4.58
CA LYS A 35 -0.43 -3.18 3.81
C LYS A 35 0.86 -2.79 4.53
N ARG A 36 0.80 -2.69 5.86
CA ARG A 36 1.94 -2.31 6.71
C ARG A 36 2.78 -3.50 7.19
N ASP A 37 2.35 -4.72 6.94
CA ASP A 37 3.15 -5.91 7.22
C ASP A 37 4.18 -6.10 6.11
N ILE A 38 5.28 -5.35 6.24
CA ILE A 38 6.33 -5.26 5.22
C ILE A 38 7.45 -6.29 5.39
N ALA A 39 7.45 -7.09 6.45
CA ALA A 39 8.53 -8.01 6.81
C ALA A 39 8.16 -9.49 6.56
N LEU A 40 7.36 -9.76 5.52
CA LEU A 40 6.73 -11.07 5.29
C LEU A 40 7.72 -12.23 5.11
N LEU A 41 8.97 -11.99 4.67
CA LEU A 41 9.95 -13.08 4.53
C LEU A 41 10.33 -13.74 5.85
N THR A 42 10.10 -13.09 7.01
CA THR A 42 10.32 -13.72 8.31
C THR A 42 9.43 -14.94 8.53
N GLN A 43 8.27 -15.03 7.84
CA GLN A 43 7.34 -16.14 7.99
C GLN A 43 7.80 -17.42 7.27
N VAL A 44 8.83 -17.33 6.41
CA VAL A 44 9.34 -18.43 5.59
C VAL A 44 10.86 -18.54 5.64
N GLU A 45 11.51 -18.02 6.69
CA GLU A 45 12.97 -17.99 6.77
C GLU A 45 13.62 -19.38 6.90
N ASP A 46 12.87 -20.38 7.37
CA ASP A 46 13.35 -21.74 7.61
C ASP A 46 13.11 -22.73 6.45
N VAL A 47 12.49 -22.28 5.34
CA VAL A 47 12.21 -23.14 4.18
C VAL A 47 13.50 -23.51 3.45
N LYS A 48 13.54 -24.70 2.83
CA LYS A 48 14.74 -25.22 2.15
C LYS A 48 14.36 -25.84 0.81
N ASN A 49 15.24 -25.72 -0.19
CA ASN A 49 15.03 -26.30 -1.53
C ASN A 49 13.67 -25.89 -2.16
N CYS A 50 13.29 -24.63 -1.97
CA CYS A 50 12.04 -24.04 -2.43
C CYS A 50 12.26 -22.95 -3.48
N VAL A 51 11.19 -22.60 -4.19
CA VAL A 51 11.13 -21.47 -5.12
C VAL A 51 10.21 -20.42 -4.53
N LEU A 52 10.72 -19.20 -4.36
CA LEU A 52 9.97 -18.09 -3.78
C LEU A 52 9.82 -17.00 -4.85
N THR A 53 8.60 -16.47 -4.95
CA THR A 53 8.27 -15.29 -5.75
C THR A 53 7.75 -14.20 -4.84
N VAL A 54 8.41 -13.04 -4.86
CA VAL A 54 8.17 -11.94 -3.92
C VAL A 54 7.66 -10.72 -4.66
N PHE A 55 6.61 -10.09 -4.15
CA PHE A 55 5.94 -8.94 -4.74
C PHE A 55 5.71 -7.85 -3.70
N ASP A 56 6.13 -6.63 -4.02
CA ASP A 56 5.67 -5.40 -3.37
C ASP A 56 5.97 -5.27 -1.86
N ILE A 57 7.06 -5.89 -1.43
CA ILE A 57 7.62 -5.67 -0.09
C ILE A 57 9.07 -5.24 -0.21
N SER A 58 9.47 -4.29 0.62
CA SER A 58 10.82 -3.71 0.52
C SER A 58 11.90 -4.77 0.66
N PHE A 59 12.78 -4.82 -0.33
CA PHE A 59 13.99 -5.65 -0.28
C PHE A 59 14.84 -5.33 0.95
N ASP A 60 14.99 -4.04 1.29
CA ASP A 60 15.83 -3.61 2.41
C ASP A 60 15.26 -4.07 3.76
N SER A 61 13.95 -3.92 3.97
CA SER A 61 13.25 -4.40 5.17
C SER A 61 13.34 -5.91 5.35
N ASN A 62 13.48 -6.67 4.26
CA ASN A 62 13.51 -8.14 4.28
C ASN A 62 14.92 -8.73 4.08
N ARG A 63 15.96 -7.90 4.01
CA ARG A 63 17.35 -8.30 3.67
C ARG A 63 17.87 -9.45 4.51
N ILE A 64 17.67 -9.38 5.83
CA ILE A 64 18.19 -10.38 6.78
C ILE A 64 17.53 -11.74 6.52
N SER A 65 16.21 -11.78 6.43
CA SER A 65 15.46 -13.01 6.14
C SER A 65 15.79 -13.55 4.76
N LEU A 66 15.95 -12.68 3.76
CA LEU A 66 16.35 -13.08 2.41
C LEU A 66 17.73 -13.75 2.40
N GLY A 67 18.69 -13.26 3.19
CA GLY A 67 20.00 -13.91 3.35
C GLY A 67 19.87 -15.37 3.81
N LYS A 68 19.12 -15.61 4.90
CA LYS A 68 18.84 -16.96 5.42
C LYS A 68 18.19 -17.86 4.36
N ILE A 69 17.20 -17.32 3.64
CA ILE A 69 16.49 -18.04 2.58
C ILE A 69 17.47 -18.45 1.47
N LEU A 70 18.36 -17.57 1.02
CA LEU A 70 19.31 -17.91 -0.05
C LEU A 70 20.36 -18.94 0.40
N ASP A 71 20.81 -18.87 1.66
CA ASP A 71 21.76 -19.83 2.24
C ASP A 71 21.16 -21.25 2.37
N ALA A 72 19.83 -21.36 2.38
CA ALA A 72 19.07 -22.60 2.48
C ALA A 72 18.77 -23.29 1.13
N ASN A 73 19.56 -23.00 0.09
CA ASN A 73 19.41 -23.55 -1.27
C ASN A 73 18.03 -23.29 -1.90
N ASN A 74 17.45 -22.14 -1.61
CA ASN A 74 16.23 -21.67 -2.26
C ASN A 74 16.55 -20.79 -3.47
N SER A 75 15.60 -20.69 -4.40
CA SER A 75 15.64 -19.75 -5.53
C SER A 75 14.59 -18.66 -5.33
N VAL A 76 14.96 -17.41 -5.55
CA VAL A 76 14.10 -16.24 -5.30
C VAL A 76 14.00 -15.37 -6.55
N LEU A 77 12.77 -15.06 -6.95
CA LEU A 77 12.44 -14.03 -7.93
C LEU A 77 11.71 -12.89 -7.21
N TYR A 78 12.22 -11.67 -7.33
CA TYR A 78 11.81 -10.53 -6.51
C TYR A 78 11.37 -9.36 -7.39
N PHE A 79 10.14 -8.87 -7.21
CA PHE A 79 9.58 -7.68 -7.86
C PHE A 79 9.22 -6.65 -6.79
N ASP A 80 9.77 -5.44 -6.89
CA ASP A 80 9.52 -4.40 -5.89
C ASP A 80 9.85 -3.00 -6.44
N HIS A 81 9.20 -1.98 -5.90
CA HIS A 81 9.47 -0.58 -6.23
C HIS A 81 9.92 0.26 -5.01
N HIS A 82 9.99 -0.35 -3.83
CA HIS A 82 10.48 0.31 -2.63
C HIS A 82 12.01 0.46 -2.63
N PHE A 83 12.51 1.28 -1.72
CA PHE A 83 13.95 1.37 -1.47
C PHE A 83 14.51 -0.02 -1.14
N ALA A 84 15.57 -0.41 -1.87
CA ALA A 84 16.18 -1.72 -1.77
C ALA A 84 17.57 -1.73 -1.10
N GLY A 85 18.13 -0.56 -0.80
CA GLY A 85 19.51 -0.43 -0.36
C GLY A 85 20.49 -1.08 -1.35
N THR A 86 21.53 -1.73 -0.82
CA THR A 86 22.46 -2.50 -1.66
C THR A 86 21.84 -3.85 -2.02
N ILE A 87 21.78 -4.25 -3.30
CA ILE A 87 21.25 -5.58 -3.65
C ILE A 87 22.36 -6.63 -3.51
N GLN A 88 22.14 -7.66 -2.69
CA GLN A 88 23.10 -8.76 -2.54
C GLN A 88 23.17 -9.60 -3.81
N GLN A 89 24.38 -9.97 -4.23
CA GLN A 89 24.58 -10.78 -5.42
C GLN A 89 24.47 -12.27 -5.06
N SER A 90 23.61 -13.00 -5.77
CA SER A 90 23.49 -14.45 -5.64
C SER A 90 23.02 -15.05 -6.95
N ARG A 91 23.51 -16.24 -7.31
CA ARG A 91 23.03 -16.98 -8.50
C ARG A 91 21.60 -17.46 -8.35
N SER A 92 21.11 -17.57 -7.10
CA SER A 92 19.76 -18.02 -6.78
C SER A 92 18.80 -16.84 -6.54
N LEU A 93 19.22 -15.60 -6.83
CA LEU A 93 18.39 -14.41 -6.69
C LEU A 93 18.28 -13.67 -8.03
N LYS A 94 17.05 -13.45 -8.49
CA LYS A 94 16.75 -12.55 -9.60
C LYS A 94 15.86 -11.42 -9.10
N THR A 95 16.26 -10.17 -9.35
CA THR A 95 15.55 -8.97 -8.90
C THR A 95 15.09 -8.13 -10.09
N HIS A 96 13.85 -7.65 -10.01
CA HIS A 96 13.25 -6.63 -10.86
C HIS A 96 12.81 -5.50 -9.94
N ILE A 97 13.75 -4.59 -9.66
CA ILE A 97 13.55 -3.49 -8.72
C ILE A 97 13.71 -2.15 -9.44
N ASP A 98 12.67 -1.32 -9.37
CA ASP A 98 12.68 0.04 -9.90
C ASP A 98 12.10 1.00 -8.86
N THR A 99 12.95 1.86 -8.31
CA THR A 99 12.60 2.78 -7.22
C THR A 99 12.10 4.15 -7.69
N SER A 100 11.84 4.29 -9.00
CA SER A 100 11.32 5.54 -9.56
C SER A 100 9.93 5.87 -9.00
N ALA A 101 9.64 7.16 -8.83
CA ALA A 101 8.35 7.62 -8.31
C ALA A 101 7.17 7.39 -9.28
N GLU A 102 7.45 6.93 -10.50
CA GLU A 102 6.48 6.79 -11.60
C GLU A 102 6.10 5.32 -11.87
N THR A 103 6.47 4.40 -10.98
CA THR A 103 6.18 2.97 -11.12
C THR A 103 5.68 2.35 -9.82
N CYS A 104 5.01 1.21 -9.97
CA CYS A 104 4.59 0.32 -8.89
C CYS A 104 4.89 -1.12 -9.31
N THR A 105 4.84 -2.06 -8.36
CA THR A 105 5.17 -3.47 -8.59
C THR A 105 4.30 -4.10 -9.70
N SER A 106 3.03 -3.74 -9.79
CA SER A 106 2.13 -4.19 -10.86
C SER A 106 2.56 -3.74 -12.24
N ILE A 107 3.15 -2.54 -12.38
CA ILE A 107 3.71 -2.05 -13.65
C ILE A 107 5.00 -2.80 -13.98
N ILE A 108 5.86 -3.03 -12.99
CA ILE A 108 7.12 -3.80 -13.17
C ILE A 108 6.80 -5.22 -13.65
N VAL A 109 5.83 -5.90 -13.03
CA VAL A 109 5.39 -7.23 -13.47
C VAL A 109 4.78 -7.17 -14.87
N ASN A 110 3.96 -6.18 -15.17
CA ASN A 110 3.38 -6.02 -16.50
C ASN A 110 4.45 -5.89 -17.59
N GLN A 111 5.50 -5.12 -17.34
CA GLN A 111 6.65 -4.98 -18.25
C GLN A 111 7.43 -6.30 -18.38
N TYR A 112 7.64 -7.01 -17.27
CA TYR A 112 8.29 -8.32 -17.26
C TYR A 112 7.54 -9.37 -18.09
N LEU A 113 6.21 -9.25 -18.16
CA LEU A 113 5.33 -10.14 -18.92
C LEU A 113 5.02 -9.62 -20.33
N ASP A 114 5.82 -8.70 -20.87
CA ASP A 114 5.63 -8.10 -22.20
C ASP A 114 4.22 -7.51 -22.41
N ASN A 115 3.63 -6.95 -21.35
CA ASN A 115 2.29 -6.37 -21.32
C ASN A 115 1.15 -7.37 -21.60
N ALA A 116 1.30 -8.64 -21.18
CA ALA A 116 0.26 -9.66 -21.37
C ALA A 116 -1.07 -9.37 -20.64
N PHE A 117 -1.02 -8.65 -19.50
CA PHE A 117 -2.20 -8.40 -18.64
C PHE A 117 -2.31 -6.94 -18.18
N PRO A 118 -2.32 -5.96 -19.11
CA PRO A 118 -2.06 -4.56 -18.79
C PRO A 118 -3.21 -3.89 -18.04
N LEU A 119 -4.42 -4.45 -18.08
CA LEU A 119 -5.56 -3.95 -17.32
C LEU A 119 -5.36 -4.12 -15.80
N TRP A 120 -4.77 -5.23 -15.36
CA TRP A 120 -4.43 -5.44 -13.95
C TRP A 120 -3.30 -4.49 -13.50
N ALA A 121 -2.37 -4.16 -14.40
CA ALA A 121 -1.34 -3.15 -14.15
C ALA A 121 -1.96 -1.76 -13.91
N VAL A 122 -2.98 -1.39 -14.68
CA VAL A 122 -3.74 -0.15 -14.48
C VAL A 122 -4.43 -0.14 -13.10
N CYS A 123 -5.06 -1.25 -12.70
CA CYS A 123 -5.66 -1.38 -11.37
C CYS A 123 -4.63 -1.22 -10.25
N GLY A 124 -3.46 -1.85 -10.37
CA GLY A 124 -2.37 -1.71 -9.40
C GLY A 124 -1.86 -0.27 -9.29
N ALA A 125 -1.65 0.39 -10.43
CA ALA A 125 -1.22 1.79 -10.46
C ALA A 125 -2.23 2.75 -9.82
N TYR A 126 -3.53 2.54 -10.04
CA TYR A 126 -4.57 3.30 -9.32
C TYR A 126 -4.57 2.99 -7.83
N GLY A 127 -4.45 1.70 -7.46
CA GLY A 127 -4.35 1.26 -6.07
C GLY A 127 -3.18 1.89 -5.33
N ASP A 128 -2.04 2.06 -5.98
CA ASP A 128 -0.86 2.72 -5.41
C ASP A 128 -0.87 4.25 -5.56
N ASN A 129 -2.03 4.83 -5.89
CA ASN A 129 -2.27 6.27 -6.00
C ASN A 129 -1.41 6.95 -7.10
N LEU A 130 -0.98 6.21 -8.13
CA LEU A 130 -0.28 6.70 -9.33
C LEU A 130 -1.26 7.09 -10.45
N HIS A 131 -2.23 7.95 -10.14
CA HIS A 131 -3.38 8.22 -11.03
C HIS A 131 -2.96 8.74 -12.41
N THR A 132 -1.92 9.59 -12.47
CA THR A 132 -1.38 10.10 -13.74
C THR A 132 -0.78 8.99 -14.60
N ILE A 133 -0.03 8.08 -13.99
CA ILE A 133 0.59 6.95 -14.70
C ILE A 133 -0.48 5.97 -15.17
N ALA A 134 -1.45 5.65 -14.30
CA ALA A 134 -2.58 4.80 -14.65
C ALA A 134 -3.41 5.37 -15.82
N ALA A 135 -3.66 6.69 -15.84
CA ALA A 135 -4.35 7.36 -16.95
C ALA A 135 -3.56 7.30 -18.27
N ILE A 136 -2.22 7.41 -18.22
CA ILE A 136 -1.37 7.24 -19.40
C ILE A 136 -1.47 5.81 -19.95
N LEU A 137 -1.40 4.80 -19.08
CA LEU A 137 -1.55 3.40 -19.47
C LEU A 137 -2.95 3.13 -20.04
N GLN A 138 -3.99 3.66 -19.40
CA GLN A 138 -5.37 3.56 -19.86
C GLN A 138 -5.54 4.10 -21.28
N ASN A 139 -4.98 5.29 -21.56
CA ASN A 139 -5.06 5.92 -22.88
C ASN A 139 -4.34 5.09 -23.95
N LYS A 140 -3.17 4.50 -23.62
CA LYS A 140 -2.45 3.60 -24.54
C LYS A 140 -3.24 2.34 -24.90
N LEU A 141 -4.10 1.88 -24.00
CA LEU A 141 -4.95 0.70 -24.20
C LEU A 141 -6.29 1.02 -24.87
N GLY A 142 -6.57 2.30 -25.18
CA GLY A 142 -7.84 2.71 -25.79
C GLY A 142 -9.06 2.56 -24.88
N ILE A 143 -8.85 2.56 -23.56
CA ILE A 143 -9.91 2.36 -22.56
C ILE A 143 -10.65 3.68 -22.34
N ASN A 144 -11.98 3.63 -22.44
CA ASN A 144 -12.81 4.82 -22.27
C ASN A 144 -12.89 5.28 -20.79
N GLU A 145 -13.42 6.49 -20.58
CA GLU A 145 -13.50 7.09 -19.25
C GLU A 145 -14.31 6.25 -18.25
N THR A 146 -15.43 5.66 -18.66
CA THR A 146 -16.27 4.82 -17.80
C THR A 146 -15.53 3.57 -17.32
N GLN A 147 -14.86 2.89 -18.24
CA GLN A 147 -14.02 1.74 -17.93
C GLN A 147 -12.83 2.14 -17.05
N GLY A 148 -12.19 3.28 -17.33
CA GLY A 148 -11.12 3.83 -16.51
C GLY A 148 -11.53 4.07 -15.07
N LYS A 149 -12.71 4.67 -14.85
CA LYS A 149 -13.29 4.87 -13.51
C LYS A 149 -13.55 3.54 -12.79
N ALA A 150 -13.97 2.51 -13.50
CA ALA A 150 -14.18 1.19 -12.91
C ALA A 150 -12.84 0.52 -12.47
N LEU A 151 -11.78 0.68 -13.26
CA LEU A 151 -10.44 0.19 -12.89
C LEU A 151 -9.84 0.99 -11.72
N LEU A 152 -10.06 2.31 -11.69
CA LEU A 152 -9.71 3.19 -10.57
C LEU A 152 -10.38 2.71 -9.29
N GLU A 153 -11.71 2.55 -9.31
CA GLU A 153 -12.48 2.09 -8.14
C GLU A 153 -11.99 0.72 -7.65
N LEU A 154 -11.76 -0.24 -8.56
CA LEU A 154 -11.23 -1.55 -8.20
C LEU A 154 -9.88 -1.44 -7.48
N GLY A 155 -8.96 -0.63 -8.01
CA GLY A 155 -7.65 -0.37 -7.40
C GLY A 155 -7.76 0.27 -6.01
N GLU A 156 -8.54 1.35 -5.90
CA GLU A 156 -8.72 2.07 -4.64
C GLU A 156 -9.40 1.22 -3.57
N LEU A 157 -10.39 0.38 -3.92
CA LEU A 157 -11.08 -0.51 -2.97
C LEU A 157 -10.18 -1.65 -2.46
N PHE A 158 -9.35 -2.25 -3.31
CA PHE A 158 -8.38 -3.26 -2.86
C PHE A 158 -7.32 -2.63 -1.94
N ASN A 159 -6.82 -1.45 -2.29
CA ASN A 159 -5.86 -0.74 -1.44
C ASN A 159 -6.50 -0.34 -0.10
N TYR A 160 -7.74 0.16 -0.12
CA TYR A 160 -8.55 0.45 1.07
C TYR A 160 -8.67 -0.78 1.99
N ASN A 161 -8.97 -1.96 1.44
CA ASN A 161 -9.03 -3.19 2.24
C ASN A 161 -7.69 -3.52 2.89
N GLY A 162 -6.57 -3.21 2.23
CA GLY A 162 -5.23 -3.47 2.76
C GLY A 162 -4.85 -2.62 3.98
N TYR A 163 -5.54 -1.49 4.24
CA TYR A 163 -5.24 -0.63 5.38
C TYR A 163 -5.81 -1.21 6.69
N GLY A 164 -4.99 -1.91 7.46
CA GLY A 164 -5.32 -2.31 8.83
C GLY A 164 -4.11 -2.24 9.75
N THR A 165 -4.35 -2.33 11.06
CA THR A 165 -3.28 -2.65 12.02
C THR A 165 -3.00 -4.14 12.08
N ASN A 166 -4.02 -4.95 11.76
CA ASN A 166 -3.98 -6.40 11.75
C ASN A 166 -5.07 -6.92 10.79
N VAL A 167 -5.04 -8.22 10.46
CA VAL A 167 -5.96 -8.80 9.47
C VAL A 167 -7.44 -8.71 9.89
N SER A 168 -7.75 -8.70 11.20
CA SER A 168 -9.13 -8.58 11.67
C SER A 168 -9.71 -7.17 11.50
N ASP A 169 -8.88 -6.17 11.19
CA ASP A 169 -9.37 -4.85 10.79
C ASP A 169 -9.93 -4.84 9.36
N LEU A 170 -9.58 -5.81 8.49
CA LEU A 170 -9.95 -5.78 7.08
C LEU A 170 -11.36 -6.32 6.85
N HIS A 171 -11.97 -5.97 5.71
CA HIS A 171 -13.23 -6.62 5.28
C HIS A 171 -12.99 -8.04 4.78
N PHE A 172 -11.84 -8.25 4.14
CA PHE A 172 -11.39 -9.53 3.63
C PHE A 172 -9.93 -9.76 3.98
N GLN A 173 -9.56 -11.01 4.25
CA GLN A 173 -8.15 -11.35 4.28
C GLN A 173 -7.57 -11.18 2.86
N PRO A 174 -6.29 -10.76 2.71
CA PRO A 174 -5.74 -10.52 1.39
C PRO A 174 -5.66 -11.80 0.53
N THR A 175 -5.49 -12.97 1.15
CA THR A 175 -5.60 -14.27 0.47
C THR A 175 -6.97 -14.52 -0.13
N ASP A 176 -8.04 -14.12 0.56
CA ASP A 176 -9.42 -14.30 0.09
C ASP A 176 -9.69 -13.41 -1.13
N LEU A 177 -9.21 -12.16 -1.11
CA LEU A 177 -9.29 -11.27 -2.27
C LEU A 177 -8.47 -11.79 -3.46
N TYR A 178 -7.26 -12.29 -3.22
CA TYR A 178 -6.47 -12.91 -4.27
C TYR A 178 -7.19 -14.13 -4.88
N HIS A 179 -7.76 -15.00 -4.05
CA HIS A 179 -8.55 -16.14 -4.55
C HIS A 179 -9.79 -15.72 -5.31
N ALA A 180 -10.43 -14.61 -4.93
CA ALA A 180 -11.60 -14.07 -5.61
C ALA A 180 -11.28 -13.57 -7.03
N ILE A 181 -10.10 -12.97 -7.26
CA ILE A 181 -9.70 -12.50 -8.59
C ILE A 181 -9.07 -13.58 -9.46
N GLN A 182 -8.57 -14.66 -8.85
CA GLN A 182 -7.83 -15.74 -9.53
C GLN A 182 -8.53 -16.30 -10.81
N PRO A 183 -9.87 -16.46 -10.86
CA PRO A 183 -10.55 -16.96 -12.05
C PRO A 183 -10.56 -15.99 -13.24
N PHE A 184 -10.21 -14.72 -13.04
CA PHE A 184 -10.46 -13.65 -14.00
C PHE A 184 -9.16 -13.17 -14.66
N SER A 185 -9.01 -13.43 -15.96
CA SER A 185 -7.92 -12.84 -16.75
C SER A 185 -8.15 -11.34 -17.02
N ASN A 186 -9.41 -10.92 -17.10
CA ASN A 186 -9.82 -9.54 -17.33
C ASN A 186 -10.51 -8.95 -16.09
N PRO A 187 -10.06 -7.80 -15.55
CA PRO A 187 -10.67 -7.21 -14.36
C PRO A 187 -12.11 -6.77 -14.57
N PHE A 188 -12.57 -6.49 -15.80
CA PHE A 188 -13.96 -6.11 -16.04
C PHE A 188 -14.95 -7.24 -15.73
N ASP A 189 -14.54 -8.50 -15.92
CA ASP A 189 -15.37 -9.66 -15.59
C ASP A 189 -15.55 -9.80 -14.07
N PHE A 190 -14.48 -9.55 -13.30
CA PHE A 190 -14.53 -9.46 -11.85
C PHE A 190 -15.42 -8.29 -11.39
N ILE A 191 -15.23 -7.11 -11.98
CA ILE A 191 -16.02 -5.91 -11.66
C ILE A 191 -17.53 -6.14 -11.86
N ALA A 192 -17.90 -6.88 -12.91
CA ALA A 192 -19.29 -7.14 -13.25
C ALA A 192 -19.98 -8.16 -12.31
N THR A 193 -19.22 -9.05 -11.67
CA THR A 193 -19.81 -10.26 -11.04
C THR A 193 -19.44 -10.46 -9.57
N ALA A 194 -18.38 -9.82 -9.06
CA ALA A 194 -17.82 -10.15 -7.76
C ALA A 194 -18.61 -9.56 -6.57
N PRO A 195 -19.17 -10.39 -5.67
CA PRO A 195 -19.83 -9.90 -4.46
C PRO A 195 -18.87 -9.17 -3.50
N GLN A 196 -17.58 -9.49 -3.55
CA GLN A 196 -16.54 -8.83 -2.75
C GLN A 196 -16.51 -7.32 -2.99
N LEU A 197 -16.74 -6.88 -4.24
CA LEU A 197 -16.78 -5.44 -4.55
C LEU A 197 -18.00 -4.75 -3.97
N VAL A 198 -19.13 -5.43 -3.85
CA VAL A 198 -20.32 -4.87 -3.19
C VAL A 198 -20.00 -4.58 -1.72
N GLN A 199 -19.45 -5.57 -1.01
CA GLN A 199 -19.07 -5.41 0.39
C GLN A 199 -17.98 -4.34 0.58
N LEU A 200 -16.98 -4.28 -0.30
CA LEU A 200 -15.94 -3.25 -0.23
C LEU A 200 -16.50 -1.84 -0.46
N ARG A 201 -17.43 -1.66 -1.42
CA ARG A 201 -18.11 -0.38 -1.66
C ARG A 201 -18.91 0.07 -0.45
N GLU A 202 -19.70 -0.83 0.13
CA GLU A 202 -20.51 -0.55 1.32
C GLU A 202 -19.64 -0.19 2.53
N GLY A 203 -18.59 -0.98 2.76
CA GLY A 203 -17.61 -0.75 3.81
C GLY A 203 -16.90 0.60 3.66
N TYR A 204 -16.43 0.89 2.44
CA TYR A 204 -15.79 2.16 2.11
C TYR A 204 -16.72 3.34 2.35
N ALA A 205 -17.97 3.27 1.86
CA ALA A 205 -18.94 4.34 2.04
C ALA A 205 -19.26 4.58 3.52
N SER A 206 -19.43 3.51 4.31
CA SER A 206 -19.67 3.59 5.75
C SER A 206 -18.51 4.23 6.50
N ASP A 207 -17.28 3.77 6.23
CA ASP A 207 -16.09 4.27 6.90
C ASP A 207 -15.80 5.74 6.50
N MET A 208 -15.98 6.09 5.22
CA MET A 208 -15.81 7.45 4.73
C MET A 208 -16.84 8.41 5.34
N ALA A 209 -18.10 7.99 5.50
CA ALA A 209 -19.12 8.80 6.17
C ALA A 209 -18.72 9.14 7.61
N ARG A 210 -18.19 8.16 8.36
CA ARG A 210 -17.67 8.37 9.73
C ARG A 210 -16.47 9.31 9.75
N ALA A 211 -15.57 9.17 8.77
CA ALA A 211 -14.39 10.02 8.64
C ALA A 211 -14.77 11.48 8.33
N LEU A 212 -15.76 11.69 7.45
CA LEU A 212 -16.27 13.01 7.09
C LEU A 212 -16.99 13.72 8.24
N ASP A 213 -17.58 12.96 9.18
CA ASP A 213 -18.17 13.51 10.40
C ASP A 213 -17.12 14.02 11.41
N GLN A 214 -15.85 13.59 11.28
CA GLN A 214 -14.77 14.07 12.13
C GLN A 214 -14.38 15.51 11.77
N LYS A 215 -14.47 16.40 12.75
CA LYS A 215 -14.03 17.79 12.60
C LYS A 215 -12.53 17.90 12.90
N PRO A 216 -11.79 18.75 12.16
CA PRO A 216 -10.41 19.02 12.50
C PRO A 216 -10.33 19.76 13.84
N ILE A 217 -9.22 19.56 14.55
CA ILE A 217 -8.87 20.35 15.74
C ILE A 217 -8.79 21.82 15.31
N ALA A 218 -9.41 22.71 16.10
CA ALA A 218 -9.34 24.14 15.86
C ALA A 218 -7.88 24.62 16.01
N ALA A 219 -7.33 25.16 14.93
CA ALA A 219 -5.98 25.71 14.87
C ALA A 219 -5.94 26.93 13.94
N PRO A 220 -5.02 27.88 14.15
CA PRO A 220 -4.82 28.99 13.21
C PRO A 220 -4.23 28.48 11.89
N GLY A 221 -4.58 29.16 10.79
CA GLY A 221 -4.04 28.89 9.46
C GLY A 221 -4.83 27.87 8.64
N ILE A 222 -4.19 27.29 7.63
CA ILE A 222 -4.82 26.43 6.63
C ILE A 222 -4.64 24.93 6.90
N ASN A 223 -3.69 24.56 7.76
CA ASN A 223 -3.33 23.18 8.04
C ASN A 223 -4.41 22.50 8.89
N ARG A 224 -4.66 21.22 8.65
CA ARG A 224 -5.76 20.49 9.31
C ARG A 224 -5.24 19.26 10.04
N VAL A 225 -5.65 19.13 11.30
CA VAL A 225 -5.35 17.95 12.13
C VAL A 225 -6.65 17.27 12.52
N TYR A 226 -6.77 15.96 12.29
CA TYR A 226 -7.94 15.16 12.64
C TYR A 226 -7.56 14.12 13.69
N ILE A 227 -8.48 13.80 14.60
CA ILE A 227 -8.32 12.72 15.59
C ILE A 227 -9.34 11.63 15.26
N PHE A 228 -8.86 10.41 15.03
CA PHE A 228 -9.67 9.23 14.80
C PHE A 228 -9.54 8.25 15.99
N PRO A 229 -10.62 7.53 16.34
CA PRO A 229 -10.58 6.52 17.40
C PRO A 229 -9.79 5.28 16.96
N ASN A 230 -9.29 4.50 17.92
CA ASN A 230 -8.68 3.19 17.62
C ASN A 230 -9.75 2.15 17.28
N THR A 231 -10.19 2.14 16.03
CA THR A 231 -11.22 1.20 15.54
C THR A 231 -10.89 0.73 14.12
N PRO A 232 -11.38 -0.45 13.71
CA PRO A 232 -11.13 -0.99 12.37
C PRO A 232 -11.43 -0.01 11.23
N TRP A 233 -12.58 0.69 11.29
CA TRP A 233 -12.98 1.65 10.26
C TRP A 233 -11.97 2.80 10.11
N ALA A 234 -11.48 3.33 11.22
CA ALA A 234 -10.51 4.42 11.24
C ALA A 234 -9.17 3.96 10.65
N ASN A 235 -8.74 2.74 10.97
CA ASN A 235 -7.52 2.15 10.44
C ASN A 235 -7.58 2.01 8.91
N ARG A 236 -8.69 1.50 8.36
CA ARG A 236 -8.91 1.35 6.93
C ARG A 236 -8.96 2.67 6.17
N ILE A 237 -9.70 3.64 6.69
CA ILE A 237 -10.00 4.86 5.93
C ILE A 237 -8.96 5.97 6.06
N SER A 238 -8.10 5.94 7.08
CA SER A 238 -7.16 7.04 7.38
C SER A 238 -6.32 7.45 6.17
N GLY A 239 -5.73 6.49 5.45
CA GLY A 239 -4.90 6.79 4.28
C GLY A 239 -5.68 7.47 3.16
N VAL A 240 -6.84 6.91 2.82
CA VAL A 240 -7.75 7.43 1.79
C VAL A 240 -8.23 8.84 2.15
N PHE A 241 -8.73 9.02 3.38
CA PHE A 241 -9.20 10.31 3.87
C PHE A 241 -8.10 11.36 3.82
N SER A 242 -6.88 11.01 4.24
CA SER A 242 -5.73 11.92 4.19
C SER A 242 -5.43 12.40 2.76
N ASN A 243 -5.42 11.48 1.80
CA ASN A 243 -5.19 11.82 0.39
C ASN A 243 -6.32 12.69 -0.19
N MET A 244 -7.58 12.41 0.17
CA MET A 244 -8.72 13.25 -0.20
C MET A 244 -8.57 14.68 0.36
N LYS A 245 -8.24 14.83 1.65
CA LYS A 245 -8.05 16.15 2.27
C LYS A 245 -6.87 16.93 1.67
N ALA A 246 -5.79 16.24 1.32
CA ALA A 246 -4.65 16.84 0.62
C ALA A 246 -5.05 17.40 -0.76
N ARG A 247 -5.93 16.70 -1.50
CA ARG A 247 -6.47 17.17 -2.78
C ARG A 247 -7.47 18.32 -2.63
N GLU A 248 -8.31 18.29 -1.60
CA GLU A 248 -9.27 19.38 -1.31
C GLU A 248 -8.58 20.73 -1.04
N GLN A 249 -7.39 20.73 -0.45
CA GLN A 249 -6.63 21.96 -0.17
C GLN A 249 -5.14 21.72 -0.30
N THR A 250 -4.65 21.90 -1.53
CA THR A 250 -3.30 21.57 -1.97
C THR A 250 -2.18 22.35 -1.27
N GLN A 251 -2.51 23.50 -0.68
CA GLN A 251 -1.58 24.36 0.07
C GLN A 251 -1.46 23.97 1.55
N ALA A 252 -2.40 23.18 2.07
CA ALA A 252 -2.43 22.81 3.48
C ALA A 252 -1.67 21.50 3.72
N ALA A 253 -0.98 21.44 4.85
CA ALA A 253 -0.53 20.18 5.43
C ALA A 253 -1.68 19.52 6.20
N HIS A 254 -1.69 18.18 6.24
CA HIS A 254 -2.70 17.40 6.95
C HIS A 254 -2.05 16.39 7.88
N ALA A 255 -2.57 16.27 9.10
CA ALA A 255 -2.23 15.21 10.02
C ALA A 255 -3.47 14.44 10.47
N ILE A 256 -3.37 13.11 10.50
CA ILE A 256 -4.37 12.23 11.13
C ILE A 256 -3.71 11.56 12.31
N ILE A 257 -4.27 11.78 13.48
CA ILE A 257 -3.88 11.15 14.73
C ILE A 257 -4.87 10.02 14.98
N THR A 258 -4.39 8.78 15.03
CA THR A 258 -5.20 7.64 15.46
C THR A 258 -4.69 7.18 16.82
N GLU A 259 -5.58 6.93 17.77
CA GLU A 259 -5.21 6.21 18.98
C GLU A 259 -4.63 4.84 18.63
N ASN A 260 -3.51 4.44 19.25
CA ASN A 260 -2.90 3.12 19.04
C ASN A 260 -3.03 2.26 20.30
N THR A 261 -2.53 2.76 21.43
CA THR A 261 -2.73 2.16 22.75
C THR A 261 -3.16 3.25 23.72
N LYS A 262 -3.42 2.91 24.99
CA LYS A 262 -3.71 3.94 26.02
C LYS A 262 -2.58 4.97 26.19
N THR A 263 -1.35 4.63 25.80
CA THR A 263 -0.16 5.47 26.04
C THR A 263 0.50 6.00 24.76
N THR A 264 0.03 5.55 23.59
CA THR A 264 0.65 5.90 22.31
C THR A 264 -0.38 6.24 21.23
N LEU A 265 0.00 7.18 20.37
CA LEU A 265 -0.74 7.63 19.19
C LEU A 265 0.01 7.22 17.93
N ARG A 266 -0.73 6.93 16.86
CA ARG A 266 -0.18 6.81 15.50
C ARG A 266 -0.49 8.09 14.75
N ILE A 267 0.50 8.62 14.03
CA ILE A 267 0.34 9.85 13.25
C ILE A 267 0.64 9.58 11.79
N SER A 268 -0.24 10.02 10.91
CA SER A 268 0.00 10.08 9.46
C SER A 268 0.01 11.53 9.02
N VAL A 269 1.07 11.94 8.31
CA VAL A 269 1.25 13.29 7.79
C VAL A 269 1.23 13.28 6.26
N ARG A 270 0.58 14.30 5.69
CA ARG A 270 0.74 14.70 4.28
C ARG A 270 1.25 16.13 4.27
N ALA A 271 2.36 16.34 3.58
CA ALA A 271 2.83 17.69 3.27
C ALA A 271 1.87 18.35 2.26
N PRO A 272 1.87 19.69 2.14
CA PRO A 272 1.13 20.38 1.09
C PRO A 272 1.44 19.78 -0.27
N LEU A 273 0.43 19.44 -1.07
CA LEU A 273 0.64 18.90 -2.42
C LEU A 273 1.37 19.87 -3.35
N ALA A 274 1.27 21.17 -3.07
CA ALA A 274 1.95 22.23 -3.81
C ALA A 274 3.47 22.33 -3.52
N ASP A 275 3.93 21.78 -2.40
CA ASP A 275 5.33 21.91 -1.95
C ASP A 275 6.04 20.56 -1.73
N ARG A 276 5.32 19.54 -1.24
CA ARG A 276 5.73 18.13 -1.14
C ARG A 276 7.03 17.86 -0.37
N ARG A 277 7.34 18.68 0.64
CA ARG A 277 8.58 18.59 1.41
C ARG A 277 8.34 18.38 2.90
N ASP A 278 9.40 17.92 3.57
CA ASP A 278 9.59 17.95 5.02
C ASP A 278 8.63 17.12 5.90
N ALA A 279 7.75 16.29 5.32
CA ALA A 279 6.96 15.35 6.12
C ALA A 279 7.86 14.33 6.85
N ASP A 280 8.89 13.83 6.18
CA ASP A 280 9.83 12.89 6.78
C ASP A 280 10.74 13.58 7.80
N THR A 281 11.18 14.81 7.53
CA THR A 281 11.92 15.65 8.49
C THR A 281 11.13 15.80 9.79
N LEU A 282 9.84 16.17 9.70
CA LEU A 282 8.95 16.26 10.85
C LEU A 282 8.83 14.93 11.59
N CYS A 283 8.50 13.84 10.89
CA CYS A 283 8.23 12.58 11.58
C CYS A 283 9.50 12.01 12.22
N LYS A 284 10.67 12.11 11.57
CA LYS A 284 11.96 11.63 12.11
C LYS A 284 12.42 12.38 13.36
N SER A 285 11.87 13.57 13.67
CA SER A 285 12.13 14.23 14.94
C SER A 285 11.41 13.61 16.14
N PHE A 286 10.56 12.60 15.91
CA PHE A 286 9.82 11.87 16.94
C PHE A 286 10.19 10.37 16.95
N PRO A 287 10.07 9.68 18.10
CA PRO A 287 10.34 8.25 18.18
C PRO A 287 9.48 7.47 17.19
N THR A 288 10.07 6.45 16.54
CA THR A 288 9.39 5.58 15.56
C THR A 288 8.87 6.30 14.30
N GLY A 289 9.32 7.55 14.06
CA GLY A 289 8.94 8.32 12.89
C GLY A 289 9.81 8.05 11.67
N GLY A 290 9.19 8.10 10.49
CA GLY A 290 9.85 7.88 9.21
C GLY A 290 8.91 8.14 8.04
N GLY A 291 9.40 7.89 6.82
CA GLY A 291 8.62 8.06 5.59
C GLY A 291 9.35 8.84 4.51
N ARG A 292 8.57 9.40 3.57
CA ARG A 292 9.05 10.18 2.41
C ARG A 292 8.65 11.66 2.58
N SER A 293 9.30 12.55 1.83
CA SER A 293 9.11 14.00 2.01
C SER A 293 7.68 14.51 1.79
N ALA A 294 6.89 13.86 0.93
CA ALA A 294 5.48 14.21 0.73
C ALA A 294 4.52 13.53 1.73
N ALA A 295 4.91 12.39 2.32
CA ALA A 295 4.06 11.56 3.14
C ALA A 295 4.89 10.74 4.14
N ALA A 296 4.64 10.95 5.42
CA ALA A 296 5.38 10.33 6.50
C ALA A 296 4.46 9.97 7.66
N GLY A 297 4.99 9.27 8.66
CA GLY A 297 4.22 8.91 9.84
C GLY A 297 5.06 8.55 11.04
N ILE A 298 4.38 8.43 12.17
CA ILE A 298 4.91 8.01 13.46
C ILE A 298 4.07 6.83 13.95
N ASN A 299 4.73 5.70 14.25
CA ASN A 299 4.03 4.47 14.61
C ASN A 299 3.52 4.47 16.06
N ALA A 300 4.30 5.05 16.98
CA ALA A 300 4.01 5.08 18.41
C ALA A 300 4.53 6.38 19.06
N LEU A 301 3.83 7.49 18.85
CA LEU A 301 4.09 8.74 19.56
C LEU A 301 3.55 8.63 21.00
N PRO A 302 4.37 8.83 22.05
CA PRO A 302 3.86 8.94 23.41
C PRO A 302 2.80 10.05 23.51
N THR A 303 1.67 9.78 24.17
CA THR A 303 0.56 10.75 24.29
C THR A 303 1.00 12.10 24.87
N ALA A 304 1.95 12.09 25.80
CA ALA A 304 2.54 13.30 26.40
C ALA A 304 3.31 14.19 25.40
N MET A 305 3.69 13.68 24.23
CA MET A 305 4.38 14.44 23.18
C MET A 305 3.43 15.06 22.15
N LEU A 306 2.11 14.87 22.27
CA LEU A 306 1.14 15.35 21.28
C LEU A 306 1.21 16.88 21.10
N ASP A 307 1.25 17.64 22.18
CA ASP A 307 1.34 19.11 22.11
C ASP A 307 2.62 19.57 21.41
N THR A 308 3.74 18.88 21.68
CA THR A 308 5.01 19.13 21.00
C THR A 308 4.90 18.83 19.51
N PHE A 309 4.28 17.71 19.14
CA PHE A 309 4.03 17.38 17.73
C PHE A 309 3.20 18.45 17.03
N LEU A 310 2.08 18.89 17.62
CA LEU A 310 1.21 19.92 17.03
C LEU A 310 1.96 21.24 16.81
N LYS A 311 2.74 21.68 17.81
CA LYS A 311 3.57 22.89 17.69
C LYS A 311 4.59 22.77 16.56
N THR A 312 5.32 21.66 16.49
CA THR A 312 6.31 21.44 15.42
C THR A 312 5.66 21.35 14.04
N PHE A 313 4.52 20.67 13.92
CA PHE A 313 3.75 20.56 12.68
C PHE A 313 3.30 21.93 12.17
N HIS A 314 2.70 22.75 13.05
CA HIS A 314 2.24 24.08 12.66
C HIS A 314 3.38 25.06 12.37
N ALA A 315 4.50 24.97 13.10
CA ALA A 315 5.67 25.81 12.84
C ALA A 315 6.31 25.48 11.49
N LEU A 316 6.42 24.20 11.15
CA LEU A 316 7.07 23.74 9.92
C LEU A 316 6.29 24.14 8.66
N TYR A 317 4.96 24.09 8.70
CA TYR A 317 4.07 24.38 7.56
C TYR A 317 3.34 25.72 7.69
N SER A 318 3.97 26.72 8.32
CA SER A 318 3.41 28.06 8.50
C SER A 318 3.54 28.94 7.26
#